data_AF-A0A5T0DCC2-F1
#
_entry.id   AF-A0A5T0DCC2-F1
#
_cell.length_a   1.000
_cell.length_b   1.000
_cell.length_c   1.000
_cell.angle_alpha   90.00
_cell.angle_beta   90.00
_cell.angle_gamma   90.00
#
_symmetry.space_group_name_H-M   'P 1'
#
loop_
_entity.id
_entity.type
_entity.pdbx_description
1 polymer ?
#
loop_
_entity_poly.entity_id
_entity_poly.type
_entity_poly.pdbx_seq_one_letter_code
_entity_poly.pdbx_strand_id
1 'polypeptide(L)'
;MFHIVFNSDENYIKYSAVLMTSIVKNTNVKLGFKDYFNKANISEDLKIYKFIKPFYRNKDEKYIFHIIINQISDQTRSKLIDLQNNLNQHY
;
A
#
# COMPACT_ATOMS: atom_id res chain seq x y z
N MET A 1 3.17 -3.27 7.64
CA MET A 1 3.00 -2.24 6.59
C MET A 1 3.12 -2.91 5.24
N PHE A 2 2.24 -2.58 4.30
CA PHE A 2 2.31 -3.12 2.93
C PHE A 2 2.97 -2.08 2.04
N HIS A 3 4.17 -2.39 1.56
CA HIS A 3 4.85 -1.59 0.55
C HIS A 3 4.47 -2.13 -0.82
N ILE A 4 3.88 -1.29 -1.65
CA ILE A 4 3.45 -1.67 -2.99
C ILE A 4 4.11 -0.69 -3.96
N VAL A 5 4.86 -1.25 -4.91
CA VAL A 5 5.63 -0.47 -5.88
C VAL A 5 4.94 -0.56 -7.23
N PHE A 6 4.65 0.59 -7.81
CA PHE A 6 4.17 0.73 -9.19
C PHE A 6 5.29 1.29 -10.06
N ASN A 7 5.44 0.74 -11.25
CA ASN A 7 6.19 1.37 -12.33
C ASN A 7 5.18 1.90 -13.33
N SER A 8 5.16 3.21 -13.57
CA SER A 8 4.17 3.85 -14.45
C SER A 8 4.73 5.13 -15.04
N ASP A 9 4.29 5.46 -16.25
CA ASP A 9 4.48 6.78 -16.83
C ASP A 9 3.27 7.70 -16.54
N GLU A 10 3.35 8.95 -16.99
CA GLU A 10 2.32 9.98 -16.83
C GLU A 10 0.95 9.55 -17.36
N ASN A 11 0.90 8.82 -18.49
CA ASN A 11 -0.36 8.43 -19.12
C ASN A 11 -1.05 7.29 -18.38
N TYR A 12 -0.26 6.42 -17.74
CA TYR A 12 -0.76 5.23 -17.05
C TYR A 12 -1.00 5.44 -15.55
N ILE A 13 -0.48 6.50 -14.95
CA ILE A 13 -0.58 6.72 -13.50
C ILE A 13 -2.02 6.84 -12.98
N LYS A 14 -2.96 7.26 -13.83
CA LYS A 14 -4.40 7.27 -13.52
C LYS A 14 -4.95 5.86 -13.25
N TYR A 15 -4.43 4.83 -13.92
CA TYR A 15 -4.84 3.45 -13.68
C TYR A 15 -4.22 2.93 -12.38
N SER A 16 -2.96 3.30 -12.11
CA SER A 16 -2.32 3.02 -10.82
C SER A 16 -3.08 3.65 -9.66
N ALA A 17 -3.58 4.88 -9.82
CA ALA A 17 -4.46 5.54 -8.84
C ALA A 17 -5.78 4.79 -8.59
N VAL A 18 -6.41 4.28 -9.64
CA VAL A 18 -7.61 3.42 -9.52
C VAL A 18 -7.27 2.14 -8.77
N LEU A 19 -6.13 1.51 -9.07
CA LEU A 19 -5.69 0.30 -8.39
C LEU A 19 -5.39 0.55 -6.90
N MET A 20 -4.69 1.65 -6.55
CA MET A 20 -4.48 2.06 -5.16
C MET A 20 -5.82 2.19 -4.42
N THR A 21 -6.79 2.84 -5.05
CA THR A 21 -8.13 3.03 -4.48
C THR A 21 -8.83 1.69 -4.28
N SER A 22 -8.75 0.79 -5.26
CA SER A 22 -9.33 -0.55 -5.16
C SER A 22 -8.70 -1.34 -4.02
N ILE A 23 -7.38 -1.31 -3.88
CA ILE A 23 -6.66 -1.98 -2.78
C ILE A 23 -7.16 -1.45 -1.43
N VAL A 24 -7.11 -0.14 -1.22
CA VAL A 24 -7.49 0.46 0.08
C VAL A 24 -8.96 0.17 0.41
N LYS A 25 -9.88 0.39 -0.54
CA LYS A 25 -11.32 0.22 -0.29
C LYS A 25 -11.76 -1.24 -0.10
N ASN A 26 -11.06 -2.18 -0.72
CA ASN A 26 -11.38 -3.62 -0.57
C ASN A 26 -10.55 -4.29 0.54
N THR A 27 -9.66 -3.56 1.22
CA THR A 27 -8.92 -4.12 2.35
C THR A 27 -9.85 -4.36 3.52
N ASN A 28 -9.84 -5.58 4.05
CA ASN A 28 -10.60 -5.90 5.25
C ASN A 28 -9.88 -5.38 6.49
N VAL A 29 -10.36 -4.26 7.02
CA VAL A 29 -9.81 -3.56 8.20
C VAL A 29 -9.86 -4.39 9.50
N LYS A 30 -10.65 -5.47 9.54
CA LYS A 30 -10.72 -6.37 10.70
C LYS A 30 -9.56 -7.36 10.75
N LEU A 31 -8.86 -7.55 9.63
CA LEU A 31 -7.74 -8.47 9.51
C LEU A 31 -6.44 -7.66 9.57
N GLY A 32 -5.54 -8.06 10.47
CA GLY A 32 -4.20 -7.49 10.52
C GLY A 32 -3.25 -8.19 9.56
N PHE A 33 -2.06 -7.62 9.38
CA PHE A 33 -1.00 -8.17 8.53
C PHE A 33 -0.78 -9.66 8.79
N LYS A 34 -0.68 -10.05 10.07
CA LYS A 34 -0.45 -11.45 10.50
C LYS A 34 -1.52 -12.42 9.97
N ASP A 35 -2.77 -11.99 9.87
CA ASP A 35 -3.88 -12.85 9.46
C ASP A 35 -3.79 -13.23 7.98
N TYR A 36 -3.26 -12.32 7.15
CA TYR A 36 -3.02 -12.58 5.74
C TYR A 36 -1.90 -13.62 5.52
N PHE A 37 -0.80 -13.56 6.30
CA PHE A 37 0.29 -14.56 6.21
C PHE A 37 -0.12 -15.93 6.74
N ASN A 38 -0.88 -15.96 7.85
CA ASN A 38 -1.37 -17.22 8.41
C ASN A 38 -2.32 -17.93 7.43
N LYS A 39 -3.20 -17.19 6.73
CA LYS A 39 -4.11 -17.75 5.73
C LYS A 39 -3.39 -18.30 4.50
N ALA A 40 -2.27 -17.71 4.12
CA ALA A 40 -1.56 -18.08 2.90
C ALA A 40 -0.70 -19.36 3.05
N ASN A 41 -0.63 -19.97 4.24
CA ASN A 41 0.25 -21.12 4.55
C ASN A 41 1.74 -20.88 4.20
N ILE A 42 2.17 -19.63 4.16
CA ILE A 42 3.56 -19.26 3.82
C ILE A 42 4.39 -19.32 5.09
N SER A 43 4.86 -20.52 5.43
CA SER A 43 5.54 -20.84 6.69
C SER A 43 6.93 -20.20 6.84
N GLU A 44 7.60 -19.82 5.74
CA GLU A 44 8.94 -19.21 5.78
C GLU A 44 8.91 -17.70 6.04
N ASP A 45 7.94 -16.97 5.47
CA ASP A 45 7.78 -15.53 5.69
C ASP A 45 7.36 -15.20 7.13
N LEU A 46 6.78 -16.17 7.85
CA LEU A 46 6.50 -16.05 9.29
C LEU A 46 7.79 -16.00 10.14
N LYS A 47 8.93 -16.53 9.67
CA LYS A 47 10.23 -16.38 10.33
C LYS A 47 10.74 -14.95 10.20
N ILE A 48 10.60 -14.37 9.01
CA ILE A 48 10.90 -12.95 8.77
C ILE A 48 9.97 -12.12 9.65
N TYR A 49 8.64 -12.33 9.61
CA TYR A 49 7.67 -11.64 10.47
C TYR A 49 8.05 -11.68 11.96
N LYS A 50 8.46 -12.84 12.51
CA LYS A 50 8.95 -12.94 13.90
C LYS A 50 10.18 -12.07 14.16
N PHE A 51 11.09 -11.96 13.20
CA PHE A 51 12.31 -11.15 13.27
C PHE A 51 12.03 -9.65 13.24
N ILE A 52 11.07 -9.23 12.40
CA ILE A 52 10.68 -7.82 12.27
C ILE A 52 9.60 -7.39 13.28
N LYS A 53 8.86 -8.33 13.89
CA LYS A 53 7.83 -8.08 14.92
C LYS A 53 8.23 -7.07 16.00
N PRO A 54 9.47 -7.05 16.54
CA PRO A 54 9.87 -6.06 17.55
C PRO A 54 9.87 -4.62 17.03
N PHE A 55 10.06 -4.43 15.73
CA PHE A 55 10.06 -3.12 15.07
C PHE A 55 8.66 -2.67 14.66
N TYR A 56 7.67 -3.56 14.69
CA TYR A 56 6.29 -3.28 14.34
C TYR A 56 5.41 -3.20 15.60
N ARG A 57 5.01 -1.99 15.97
CA ARG A 57 3.84 -1.82 16.84
C ARG A 57 2.60 -2.07 15.98
N ASN A 58 1.72 -2.98 16.41
CA ASN A 58 0.48 -3.33 15.71
C ASN A 58 -0.46 -2.13 15.41
N LYS A 59 -0.17 -0.93 15.91
CA LYS A 59 -0.96 0.29 15.69
C LYS A 59 -0.61 1.04 14.39
N ASP A 60 0.43 0.63 13.66
CA ASP A 60 0.94 1.37 12.49
C ASP A 60 0.84 0.57 11.17
N GLU A 61 -0.16 -0.31 11.05
CA GLU A 61 -0.39 -1.00 9.78
C GLU A 61 -0.95 -0.03 8.73
N LYS A 62 -0.08 0.39 7.81
CA LYS A 62 -0.40 1.28 6.69
C LYS A 62 0.04 0.71 5.35
N TYR A 63 -0.62 1.19 4.30
CA TYR A 63 -0.12 1.07 2.93
C TYR A 63 0.90 2.18 2.65
N ILE A 64 2.01 1.80 2.02
CA ILE A 64 2.94 2.75 1.42
C ILE A 64 3.04 2.41 -0.06
N PHE A 65 2.53 3.32 -0.88
CA PHE A 65 2.62 3.21 -2.31
C PHE A 65 3.84 3.98 -2.82
N HIS A 66 4.70 3.29 -3.55
CA HIS A 66 5.83 3.88 -4.25
C HIS A 66 5.51 3.91 -5.73
N ILE A 67 5.72 5.04 -6.40
CA ILE A 67 5.58 5.15 -7.86
C ILE A 67 6.94 5.50 -8.44
N ILE A 68 7.48 4.58 -9.23
CA ILE A 68 8.66 4.80 -10.05
C ILE A 68 8.18 5.37 -11.38
N ILE A 69 8.58 6.60 -11.67
CA ILE A 69 8.16 7.35 -12.85
C ILE A 69 9.32 8.23 -13.34
N ASN A 70 9.48 8.34 -14.66
CA ASN A 70 10.55 9.15 -15.24
C ASN A 70 10.29 10.65 -15.07
N GLN A 71 9.10 11.11 -15.45
CA GLN A 71 8.66 12.50 -15.33
C GLN A 71 7.16 12.54 -15.04
N ILE A 72 6.75 13.53 -14.26
CA ILE A 72 5.34 13.75 -13.87
C ILE A 72 5.04 15.25 -13.95
N SER A 73 3.87 15.60 -14.47
CA SER A 73 3.44 17.01 -14.46
C SER A 73 3.02 17.46 -13.06
N ASP A 74 3.11 18.76 -12.76
CA ASP A 74 2.66 19.30 -11.48
C ASP A 74 1.17 19.07 -11.26
N GLN A 75 0.37 19.13 -12.33
CA GLN A 75 -1.05 18.85 -12.28
C GLN A 75 -1.32 17.41 -11.82
N THR A 76 -0.62 16.43 -12.40
CA THR A 76 -0.79 15.03 -12.03
C THR A 76 -0.24 14.75 -10.63
N ARG A 77 0.88 15.37 -10.25
CA ARG A 77 1.41 15.31 -8.88
C ARG A 77 0.40 15.83 -7.85
N SER A 78 -0.25 16.96 -8.12
CA SER A 78 -1.29 17.51 -7.23
C SER A 78 -2.46 16.53 -7.06
N LYS A 79 -2.94 15.94 -8.17
CA LYS A 79 -4.01 14.93 -8.11
C LYS A 79 -3.64 13.69 -7.29
N LEU A 80 -2.37 13.27 -7.32
CA LEU A 80 -1.89 12.16 -6.48
C LEU A 80 -1.85 12.51 -5.00
N ILE A 81 -1.51 13.76 -4.66
CA ILE A 81 -1.58 14.25 -3.28
C ILE A 81 -3.03 14.28 -2.78
N ASP A 82 -3.95 14.78 -3.62
CA ASP A 82 -5.38 14.77 -3.30
C ASP A 82 -5.91 13.35 -3.11
N LEU A 83 -5.50 12.42 -3.97
CA LEU A 83 -5.82 11.00 -3.83
C LEU A 83 -5.28 10.44 -2.51
N GLN A 84 -4.02 10.68 -2.17
CA GLN A 84 -3.43 10.23 -0.90
C GLN A 84 -4.25 10.75 0.29
N ASN A 85 -4.59 12.03 0.30
CA ASN A 85 -5.39 12.64 1.35
C ASN A 85 -6.77 11.99 1.46
N ASN A 86 -7.41 11.66 0.34
CA ASN A 86 -8.68 10.96 0.33
C ASN A 86 -8.56 9.51 0.84
N LEU A 87 -7.54 8.76 0.41
CA LEU A 87 -7.35 7.37 0.83
C LEU A 87 -7.04 7.24 2.33
N ASN A 88 -6.30 8.21 2.91
CA ASN A 88 -6.02 8.26 4.34
C ASN A 88 -7.28 8.45 5.22
N GLN A 89 -8.42 8.83 4.64
CA GLN A 89 -9.71 8.88 5.37
C GLN A 89 -10.35 7.49 5.48
N HIS A 90 -9.89 6.52 4.70
CA HIS A 90 -10.48 5.18 4.61
C HIS A 90 -9.65 4.10 5.31
N TYR A 91 -8.33 4.31 5.50
CA TYR A 91 -7.42 3.37 6.14
C TYR A 91 -6.25 4.09 6.80
#